data_AF-A0AAW2K1P2-F1
#
_entry.id   AF-A0AAW2K1P2-F1
#
_cell.length_a   1.000
_cell.length_b   1.000
_cell.length_c   1.000
_cell.angle_alpha   90.00
_cell.angle_beta   90.00
_cell.angle_gamma   90.00
#
_symmetry.space_group_name_H-M   'P 1'
#
loop_
_entity.id
_entity.type
_entity.pdbx_description
1 polymer ?
#
loop_
_entity_poly.entity_id
_entity_poly.type
_entity_poly.pdbx_seq_one_letter_code
_entity_poly.pdbx_strand_id
1 'polypeptide(L)'
;MSYMHMLSQICPYYKFAYMSANVVIGEAMENENRIHIIDFQIAQGSQWVSFIQAISRRPGGPPYIHITGVDDSQSAHARGGGLQIVGQRLAQVAESCGVPFEFHGAAISGCEVQLENLQVRHGEALAVNFPYILHHMPDESVSTTNHRDRLLRMVKSLSPKIVTLVEQESNTNRYFLPTIL
;
A
#
# COMPACT_ATOMS: atom_id res chain seq x y z
N MET A 1 -0.98 6.19 -22.41
CA MET A 1 0.03 5.81 -21.40
C MET A 1 0.02 6.87 -20.30
N SER A 2 -0.09 6.50 -19.02
CA SER A 2 -0.09 7.49 -17.94
C SER A 2 1.35 7.92 -17.59
N TYR A 3 1.50 9.15 -17.09
CA TYR A 3 2.79 9.73 -16.70
C TYR A 3 3.55 8.86 -15.68
N MET A 4 2.81 8.25 -14.75
CA MET A 4 3.35 7.31 -13.75
C MET A 4 3.95 6.05 -14.37
N HIS A 5 3.41 5.57 -15.50
CA HIS A 5 3.99 4.44 -16.21
C HIS A 5 5.36 4.80 -16.81
N MET A 6 5.51 5.98 -17.40
CA MET A 6 6.79 6.45 -17.95
C MET A 6 7.84 6.68 -16.85
N LEU A 7 7.47 7.31 -15.73
CA LEU A 7 8.39 7.51 -14.60
C LEU A 7 8.89 6.17 -14.02
N SER A 8 8.03 5.14 -13.95
CA SER A 8 8.43 3.81 -13.46
C SER A 8 9.45 3.10 -14.36
N GLN A 9 9.53 3.46 -15.65
CA GLN A 9 10.49 2.90 -16.61
C GLN A 9 11.80 3.68 -16.64
N ILE A 10 11.77 4.98 -16.36
CA ILE A 10 12.93 5.88 -16.48
C ILE A 10 13.65 6.06 -15.13
N CYS A 11 12.92 6.10 -14.01
CA CYS A 11 13.47 6.32 -12.68
C CYS A 11 13.28 5.07 -11.79
N PRO A 12 14.38 4.40 -11.37
CA PRO A 12 14.29 3.13 -10.65
C PRO A 12 13.77 3.27 -9.21
N TYR A 13 13.62 4.49 -8.69
CA TYR A 13 13.31 4.75 -7.28
C TYR A 13 12.00 4.09 -6.81
N TYR A 14 10.92 4.22 -7.57
CA TYR A 14 9.63 3.60 -7.23
C TYR A 14 9.72 2.07 -7.23
N LYS A 15 10.40 1.50 -8.24
CA LYS A 15 10.58 0.05 -8.34
C LYS A 15 11.46 -0.48 -7.22
N PHE A 16 12.54 0.22 -6.90
CA PHE A 16 13.44 -0.12 -5.80
C PHE A 16 12.72 -0.09 -4.46
N ALA A 17 11.95 0.96 -4.19
CA ALA A 17 11.22 1.11 -2.93
C ALA A 17 10.15 0.02 -2.77
N TYR A 18 9.35 -0.25 -3.82
CA TYR A 18 8.36 -1.32 -3.81
C TYR A 18 9.00 -2.70 -3.64
N MET A 19 10.11 -2.97 -4.32
CA MET A 19 10.82 -4.24 -4.16
C MET A 19 11.38 -4.40 -2.74
N SER A 20 11.95 -3.33 -2.16
CA SER A 20 12.48 -3.34 -0.79
C SER A 20 11.38 -3.59 0.23
N ALA A 21 10.24 -2.89 0.12
CA ALA A 21 9.08 -3.13 0.97
C ALA A 21 8.55 -4.56 0.82
N ASN A 22 8.46 -5.07 -0.41
CA ASN A 22 7.99 -6.43 -0.67
C ASN A 22 8.90 -7.51 -0.06
N VAL A 23 10.23 -7.32 -0.10
CA VAL A 23 11.18 -8.24 0.55
C VAL A 23 10.93 -8.27 2.06
N VAL A 24 10.88 -7.11 2.69
CA VAL A 24 10.69 -6.97 4.14
C VAL A 24 9.33 -7.54 4.59
N ILE A 25 8.26 -7.28 3.82
CA ILE A 25 6.94 -7.90 4.06
C ILE A 25 7.00 -9.42 3.89
N GLY A 26 7.67 -9.90 2.83
CA GLY A 26 7.82 -11.33 2.55
C GLY A 26 8.52 -12.06 3.69
N GLU A 27 9.63 -11.50 4.21
CA GLU A 27 10.38 -12.04 5.34
C GLU A 27 9.53 -12.07 6.62
N ALA A 28 8.83 -10.98 6.94
CA ALA A 28 7.94 -10.93 8.09
C ALA A 28 6.80 -11.96 8.02
N MET A 29 6.37 -12.32 6.81
CA MET A 29 5.26 -13.23 6.56
C MET A 29 5.67 -14.65 6.15
N GLU A 30 6.96 -15.00 6.23
CA GLU A 30 7.50 -16.25 5.69
C GLU A 30 6.72 -17.49 6.17
N ASN A 31 6.38 -17.52 7.46
CA ASN A 31 5.72 -18.66 8.11
C ASN A 31 4.19 -18.52 8.24
N GLU A 32 3.60 -17.51 7.61
CA GLU A 32 2.16 -17.24 7.70
C GLU A 32 1.39 -17.92 6.57
N ASN A 33 0.28 -18.57 6.88
CA ASN A 33 -0.57 -19.23 5.87
C ASN A 33 -1.69 -18.33 5.35
N ARG A 34 -2.00 -17.25 6.07
CA ARG A 34 -3.01 -16.25 5.70
C ARG A 34 -2.44 -14.86 5.98
N ILE A 35 -2.31 -14.06 4.94
CA ILE A 35 -1.72 -12.72 5.02
C ILE A 35 -2.79 -11.71 4.63
N HIS A 36 -2.93 -10.67 5.44
CA HIS A 36 -3.70 -9.48 5.10
C HIS A 36 -2.74 -8.30 4.91
N ILE A 37 -2.81 -7.68 3.74
CA ILE A 37 -2.03 -6.49 3.40
C ILE A 37 -2.99 -5.31 3.31
N ILE A 38 -2.75 -4.27 4.11
CA ILE A 38 -3.42 -2.98 3.96
C ILE A 38 -2.45 -2.02 3.27
N ASP A 39 -2.83 -1.54 2.09
CA ASP A 39 -2.05 -0.59 1.32
C ASP A 39 -2.75 0.77 1.30
N PHE A 40 -2.11 1.79 1.88
CA PHE A 40 -2.63 3.14 2.01
C PHE A 40 -2.34 4.05 0.80
N GLN A 41 -2.08 3.51 -0.39
CA GLN A 41 -2.17 4.24 -1.68
C GLN A 41 -2.04 3.21 -2.82
N ILE A 42 -3.06 2.36 -2.99
CA ILE A 42 -2.97 1.17 -3.87
C ILE A 42 -2.64 1.52 -5.33
N ALA A 43 -2.98 2.73 -5.78
CA ALA A 43 -2.73 3.23 -7.12
C ALA A 43 -3.18 2.20 -8.18
N GLN A 44 -2.25 1.69 -9.01
CA GLN A 44 -2.50 0.68 -10.04
C GLN A 44 -2.20 -0.77 -9.59
N GLY A 45 -1.80 -0.99 -8.34
CA GLY A 45 -1.48 -2.30 -7.78
C GLY A 45 -0.17 -2.93 -8.26
N SER A 46 0.73 -2.17 -8.91
CA SER A 46 1.95 -2.72 -9.53
C SER A 46 2.91 -3.35 -8.52
N GLN A 47 3.02 -2.80 -7.31
CA GLN A 47 3.80 -3.40 -6.21
C GLN A 47 3.33 -4.82 -5.91
N TRP A 48 2.02 -5.01 -5.82
CA TRP A 48 1.40 -6.29 -5.44
C TRP A 48 1.42 -7.33 -6.55
N VAL A 49 1.44 -6.92 -7.82
CA VAL A 49 1.73 -7.84 -8.94
C VAL A 49 3.08 -8.54 -8.72
N SER A 50 4.13 -7.76 -8.42
CA SER A 50 5.46 -8.33 -8.17
C SER A 50 5.53 -9.15 -6.89
N PHE A 51 4.80 -8.74 -5.84
CA PHE A 51 4.71 -9.51 -4.59
C PHE A 51 4.07 -10.88 -4.80
N ILE A 52 2.90 -10.93 -5.46
CA ILE A 52 2.17 -12.17 -5.75
C ILE A 52 3.04 -13.14 -6.57
N GLN A 53 3.75 -12.63 -7.57
CA GLN A 53 4.67 -13.45 -8.39
C GLN A 53 5.86 -14.00 -7.61
N ALA A 54 6.35 -13.27 -6.60
CA ALA A 54 7.45 -13.72 -5.77
C ALA A 54 7.00 -14.76 -4.74
N ILE A 55 5.89 -14.48 -4.04
CA ILE A 55 5.39 -15.33 -2.96
C ILE A 55 4.78 -16.64 -3.46
N SER A 56 4.35 -16.72 -4.73
CA SER A 56 3.91 -17.98 -5.35
C SER A 56 5.01 -19.05 -5.40
N ARG A 57 6.28 -18.63 -5.32
CA ARG A 57 7.45 -19.50 -5.34
C ARG A 57 7.96 -19.86 -3.94
N ARG A 58 7.25 -19.45 -2.90
CA ARG A 58 7.64 -19.72 -1.51
C ARG A 58 7.70 -21.23 -1.25
N PRO A 59 8.75 -21.75 -0.59
CA PRO A 59 8.79 -23.14 -0.13
C PRO A 59 7.57 -23.48 0.74
N GLY A 60 6.95 -24.64 0.52
CA GLY A 60 5.69 -25.02 1.19
C GLY A 60 4.42 -24.47 0.55
N GLY A 61 4.54 -23.67 -0.51
CA GLY A 61 3.42 -23.17 -1.30
C GLY A 61 2.95 -21.76 -0.91
N PRO A 62 2.12 -21.13 -1.77
CA PRO A 62 1.62 -19.80 -1.54
C PRO A 62 0.65 -19.75 -0.35
N PRO A 63 0.67 -18.67 0.45
CA PRO A 63 -0.37 -18.41 1.42
C PRO A 63 -1.65 -17.92 0.74
N TYR A 64 -2.73 -17.89 1.50
CA TYR A 64 -3.88 -17.08 1.14
C TYR A 64 -3.56 -15.59 1.34
N ILE A 65 -3.83 -14.77 0.32
CA ILE A 65 -3.54 -13.33 0.32
C ILE A 65 -4.84 -12.54 0.25
N HIS A 66 -5.07 -11.71 1.25
CA HIS A 66 -6.12 -10.70 1.27
C HIS A 66 -5.48 -9.32 1.18
N ILE A 67 -5.87 -8.51 0.19
CA ILE A 67 -5.39 -7.13 0.06
C ILE A 67 -6.54 -6.16 0.25
N THR A 68 -6.38 -5.22 1.17
CA THR A 68 -7.20 -4.00 1.24
C THR A 68 -6.43 -2.84 0.65
N GLY A 69 -6.90 -2.35 -0.50
CA GLY A 69 -6.33 -1.19 -1.17
C GLY A 69 -7.14 0.07 -0.87
N VAL A 70 -6.54 1.01 -0.15
CA VAL A 70 -7.10 2.34 0.13
C VAL A 70 -6.58 3.32 -0.92
N ASP A 71 -7.49 4.12 -1.47
CA ASP A 71 -7.12 5.23 -2.35
C ASP A 71 -8.28 6.22 -2.48
N ASP A 72 -7.98 7.48 -2.74
CA ASP A 72 -9.01 8.50 -2.91
C ASP A 72 -9.89 8.21 -4.13
N SER A 73 -11.20 8.38 -3.95
CA SER A 73 -12.19 8.40 -5.02
C SER A 73 -11.79 9.32 -6.19
N GLN A 74 -11.18 10.47 -5.89
CA GLN A 74 -10.73 11.46 -6.88
C GLN A 74 -9.55 10.94 -7.74
N SER A 75 -8.77 10.00 -7.22
CA SER A 75 -7.66 9.38 -7.95
C SER A 75 -8.11 8.37 -9.01
N ALA A 76 -9.41 8.07 -9.12
CA ALA A 76 -9.92 7.12 -10.12
C ALA A 76 -9.52 7.49 -11.56
N HIS A 77 -9.51 8.78 -11.91
CA HIS A 77 -9.11 9.21 -13.26
C HIS A 77 -7.63 8.95 -13.52
N ALA A 78 -6.75 9.29 -12.57
CA ALA A 78 -5.30 9.06 -12.67
C ALA A 78 -4.95 7.56 -12.68
N ARG A 79 -5.75 6.74 -11.98
CA ARG A 79 -5.65 5.28 -11.96
C ARG A 79 -6.07 4.62 -13.28
N GLY A 80 -6.88 5.31 -14.10
CA GLY A 80 -7.51 4.75 -15.29
C GLY A 80 -8.82 4.00 -15.01
N GLY A 81 -9.41 4.18 -13.82
CA GLY A 81 -10.70 3.64 -13.41
C GLY A 81 -10.84 3.41 -11.90
N GLY A 82 -11.93 2.75 -11.50
CA GLY A 82 -12.19 2.43 -10.10
C GLY A 82 -11.28 1.33 -9.54
N LEU A 83 -11.27 1.19 -8.22
CA LEU A 83 -10.51 0.15 -7.51
C LEU A 83 -10.87 -1.28 -7.96
N GLN A 84 -12.08 -1.48 -8.48
CA GLN A 84 -12.50 -2.76 -9.03
C GLN A 84 -11.59 -3.27 -10.16
N ILE A 85 -11.07 -2.38 -11.00
CA ILE A 85 -10.16 -2.76 -12.10
C ILE A 85 -8.82 -3.24 -11.54
N VAL A 86 -8.34 -2.61 -10.45
CA VAL A 86 -7.13 -3.04 -9.75
C VAL A 86 -7.33 -4.42 -9.14
N GLY A 87 -8.45 -4.63 -8.45
CA GLY A 87 -8.82 -5.93 -7.87
C GLY A 87 -8.88 -7.03 -8.91
N GLN A 88 -9.55 -6.79 -10.05
CA GLN A 88 -9.63 -7.74 -11.16
C GLN A 88 -8.25 -8.11 -11.71
N ARG A 89 -7.39 -7.11 -11.93
CA ARG A 89 -6.03 -7.34 -12.43
C ARG A 89 -5.20 -8.17 -11.44
N LEU A 90 -5.26 -7.85 -10.14
CA LEU A 90 -4.54 -8.60 -9.12
C LEU A 90 -5.06 -10.03 -8.99
N ALA A 91 -6.38 -10.22 -9.05
CA ALA A 91 -7.00 -11.54 -9.02
C ALA A 91 -6.55 -12.41 -10.22
N GLN A 92 -6.48 -11.85 -11.43
CA GLN A 92 -5.97 -12.56 -12.61
C GLN A 92 -4.50 -12.97 -12.46
N VAL A 93 -3.67 -12.08 -11.90
CA VAL A 93 -2.26 -12.41 -11.63
C VAL A 93 -2.16 -13.52 -10.59
N ALA A 94 -2.93 -13.43 -9.49
CA ALA A 94 -2.94 -14.43 -8.44
C ALA A 94 -3.41 -15.81 -8.96
N GLU A 95 -4.49 -15.83 -9.75
CA GLU A 95 -4.99 -17.03 -10.42
C GLU A 95 -3.92 -17.66 -11.32
N SER A 96 -3.26 -16.87 -12.16
CA SER A 96 -2.18 -17.36 -13.04
C SER A 96 -0.96 -17.89 -12.28
N CYS A 97 -0.78 -17.47 -11.03
CA CYS A 97 0.29 -17.91 -10.14
C CYS A 97 -0.14 -19.02 -9.17
N GLY A 98 -1.39 -19.47 -9.19
CA GLY A 98 -1.93 -20.46 -8.25
C GLY A 98 -2.03 -19.95 -6.80
N VAL A 99 -2.16 -18.64 -6.59
CA VAL A 99 -2.24 -18.00 -5.27
C VAL A 99 -3.70 -17.76 -4.89
N PRO A 100 -4.19 -18.32 -3.77
CA PRO A 100 -5.51 -17.99 -3.25
C PRO A 100 -5.60 -16.51 -2.86
N PHE A 101 -6.58 -15.77 -3.38
CA PHE A 101 -6.56 -14.31 -3.33
C PHE A 101 -7.94 -13.67 -3.12
N GLU A 102 -7.98 -12.60 -2.34
CA GLU A 102 -9.12 -11.70 -2.18
C GLU A 102 -8.66 -10.23 -2.21
N PHE A 103 -9.46 -9.37 -2.83
CA PHE A 103 -9.22 -7.92 -2.84
C PHE A 103 -10.43 -7.15 -2.32
N HIS A 104 -10.18 -6.21 -1.41
CA HIS A 104 -11.14 -5.20 -0.95
C HIS A 104 -10.64 -3.80 -1.33
N GLY A 105 -11.44 -3.06 -2.09
CA GLY A 105 -11.13 -1.67 -2.44
C GLY A 105 -11.87 -0.69 -1.53
N ALA A 106 -11.14 0.15 -0.82
CA ALA A 106 -11.69 1.24 -0.01
C ALA A 106 -11.43 2.59 -0.71
N ALA A 107 -12.42 3.07 -1.47
CA ALA A 107 -12.33 4.34 -2.20
C ALA A 107 -12.57 5.55 -1.27
N ILE A 108 -11.69 5.72 -0.29
CA ILE A 108 -11.80 6.68 0.83
C ILE A 108 -10.45 7.38 0.99
N SER A 109 -10.47 8.66 1.34
CA SER A 109 -9.26 9.40 1.69
C SER A 109 -8.59 8.81 2.94
N GLY A 110 -7.25 8.75 2.96
CA GLY A 110 -6.50 8.37 4.17
C GLY A 110 -6.82 9.25 5.39
N CYS A 111 -7.33 10.47 5.17
CA CYS A 111 -7.78 11.35 6.24
C CYS A 111 -9.08 10.90 6.92
N GLU A 112 -9.92 10.14 6.21
CA GLU A 112 -11.28 9.74 6.61
C GLU A 112 -11.40 8.25 6.93
N VAL A 113 -10.43 7.44 6.50
CA VAL A 113 -10.44 5.99 6.70
C VAL A 113 -10.60 5.60 8.17
N GLN A 114 -11.46 4.63 8.44
CA GLN A 114 -11.75 4.05 9.74
C GLN A 114 -11.48 2.54 9.73
N LEU A 115 -11.42 1.93 10.92
CA LEU A 115 -11.11 0.50 11.10
C LEU A 115 -12.04 -0.42 10.31
N GLU A 116 -13.34 -0.11 10.27
CA GLU A 116 -14.36 -0.87 9.54
C GLU A 116 -14.13 -0.92 8.02
N ASN A 117 -13.43 0.07 7.46
CA ASN A 117 -13.09 0.10 6.05
C ASN A 117 -11.92 -0.83 5.71
N LEU A 118 -11.18 -1.32 6.70
CA LEU A 118 -9.95 -2.08 6.50
C LEU A 118 -10.19 -3.59 6.43
N GLN A 119 -11.40 -4.07 6.74
CA GLN A 119 -11.78 -5.50 6.65
C GLN A 119 -10.83 -6.45 7.39
N VAL A 120 -10.29 -6.04 8.55
CA VAL A 120 -9.38 -6.88 9.34
C VAL A 120 -10.14 -8.07 9.93
N ARG A 121 -9.57 -9.27 9.76
CA ARG A 121 -10.16 -10.54 10.20
C ARG A 121 -9.25 -11.26 11.18
N HIS A 122 -9.84 -11.99 12.12
CA HIS A 122 -9.07 -12.86 13.00
C HIS A 122 -8.42 -14.01 12.23
N GLY A 123 -7.18 -14.36 12.60
CA GLY A 123 -6.42 -15.45 12.00
C GLY A 123 -5.64 -15.08 10.73
N GLU A 124 -5.56 -13.79 10.39
CA GLU A 124 -4.72 -13.27 9.29
C GLU A 124 -3.53 -12.49 9.89
N ALA A 125 -2.33 -12.74 9.39
CA ALA A 125 -1.15 -11.95 9.75
C ALA A 125 -1.15 -10.64 8.96
N LEU A 126 -1.06 -9.52 9.68
CA LEU A 126 -1.28 -8.19 9.09
C LEU A 126 0.02 -7.48 8.74
N ALA A 127 0.15 -7.05 7.48
CA ALA A 127 1.12 -6.08 7.01
C ALA A 127 0.42 -4.77 6.63
N VAL A 128 1.03 -3.64 6.98
CA VAL A 128 0.55 -2.32 6.57
C VAL A 128 1.62 -1.61 5.75
N ASN A 129 1.24 -1.10 4.58
CA ASN A 129 2.13 -0.41 3.64
C ASN A 129 1.67 1.04 3.45
N PHE A 130 2.59 1.98 3.63
CA PHE A 130 2.41 3.40 3.33
C PHE A 130 3.37 3.83 2.21
N PRO A 131 2.97 3.73 0.94
CA PRO A 131 3.80 4.19 -0.17
C PRO A 131 3.49 5.65 -0.53
N TYR A 132 4.41 6.56 -0.19
CA TYR A 132 4.39 7.97 -0.61
C TYR A 132 3.09 8.71 -0.23
N ILE A 133 2.50 8.42 0.93
CA ILE A 133 1.18 8.96 1.31
C ILE A 133 1.21 9.84 2.57
N LEU A 134 2.13 9.63 3.51
CA LEU A 134 2.11 10.38 4.76
C LEU A 134 2.46 11.86 4.53
N HIS A 135 3.26 12.18 3.51
CA HIS A 135 3.59 13.57 3.16
C HIS A 135 2.44 14.32 2.47
N HIS A 136 1.41 13.62 1.99
CA HIS A 136 0.20 14.24 1.41
C HIS A 136 -0.91 14.46 2.44
N MET A 137 -0.76 13.96 3.67
CA MET A 137 -1.74 14.19 4.73
C MET A 137 -1.55 15.56 5.39
N PRO A 138 -2.62 16.36 5.56
CA PRO A 138 -2.57 17.62 6.28
C PRO A 138 -2.08 17.40 7.73
N ASP A 139 -1.13 18.23 8.15
CA ASP A 139 -0.68 18.28 9.54
C ASP A 139 -1.42 19.36 10.35
N GLU A 140 -1.02 19.54 11.60
CA GLU A 140 -1.63 20.49 12.55
C GLU A 140 -1.52 21.96 12.12
N SER A 141 -0.70 22.28 11.09
CA SER A 141 -0.62 23.63 10.52
C SER A 141 -1.74 23.94 9.54
N VAL A 142 -2.45 22.91 9.05
CA VAL A 142 -3.50 23.01 8.02
C VAL A 142 -4.87 22.50 8.53
N SER A 143 -4.89 21.63 9.54
CA SER A 143 -6.11 21.09 10.15
C SER A 143 -6.03 21.13 11.69
N THR A 144 -7.16 21.35 12.36
CA THR A 144 -7.26 21.22 13.83
C THR A 144 -7.07 19.78 14.31
N THR A 145 -7.13 18.81 13.39
CA THR A 145 -6.93 17.38 13.66
C THR A 145 -5.66 16.89 12.98
N ASN A 146 -4.76 16.27 13.74
CA ASN A 146 -3.58 15.60 13.19
C ASN A 146 -3.97 14.27 12.53
N HIS A 147 -4.37 14.31 11.25
CA HIS A 147 -4.84 13.14 10.51
C HIS A 147 -3.78 12.05 10.40
N ARG A 148 -2.49 12.43 10.29
CA ARG A 148 -1.36 11.49 10.28
C ARG A 148 -1.29 10.71 11.59
N ASP A 149 -1.32 11.40 12.73
CA ASP A 149 -1.25 10.74 14.04
C ASP A 149 -2.50 9.88 14.30
N ARG A 150 -3.69 10.35 13.90
CA ARG A 150 -4.91 9.53 13.93
C ARG A 150 -4.71 8.20 13.18
N LEU A 151 -4.22 8.26 11.94
CA LEU A 151 -4.01 7.09 11.10
C LEU A 151 -2.95 6.15 11.68
N LEU A 152 -1.82 6.68 12.16
CA LEU A 152 -0.76 5.88 12.78
C LEU A 152 -1.21 5.20 14.07
N ARG A 153 -1.99 5.88 14.91
CA ARG A 153 -2.58 5.27 16.12
C ARG A 153 -3.57 4.16 15.77
N MET A 154 -4.39 4.37 14.74
CA MET A 154 -5.31 3.34 14.25
C MET A 154 -4.54 2.11 13.74
N VAL A 155 -3.49 2.32 12.93
CA VAL A 155 -2.64 1.21 12.48
C VAL A 155 -1.95 0.52 13.65
N LYS A 156 -1.47 1.28 14.64
CA LYS A 156 -0.87 0.71 15.84
C LYS A 156 -1.86 -0.15 16.63
N SER A 157 -3.14 0.24 16.73
CA SER A 157 -4.15 -0.54 17.43
C SER A 157 -4.49 -1.87 16.75
N LEU A 158 -4.19 -2.01 15.45
CA LEU A 158 -4.32 -3.28 14.73
C LEU A 158 -3.21 -4.29 15.04
N SER A 159 -2.14 -3.87 15.74
CA SER A 159 -0.98 -4.70 16.06
C SER A 159 -0.39 -5.45 14.84
N PRO A 160 -0.08 -4.75 13.73
CA PRO A 160 0.47 -5.38 12.55
C PRO A 160 1.83 -6.01 12.85
N LYS A 161 2.12 -7.12 12.17
CA LYS A 161 3.43 -7.78 12.27
C LYS A 161 4.53 -6.92 11.65
N ILE A 162 4.17 -6.14 10.63
CA ILE A 162 5.08 -5.19 10.01
C ILE A 162 4.35 -3.96 9.46
N VAL A 163 5.02 -2.81 9.53
CA VAL A 163 4.63 -1.58 8.85
C VAL A 163 5.79 -1.14 7.96
N THR A 164 5.53 -1.01 6.66
CA THR A 164 6.48 -0.44 5.71
C THR A 164 6.11 1.00 5.41
N LEU A 165 7.11 1.88 5.43
CA LEU A 165 6.98 3.28 5.07
C LEU A 165 7.96 3.59 3.95
N VAL A 166 7.45 4.04 2.82
CA VAL A 166 8.25 4.57 1.72
C VAL A 166 7.88 6.04 1.57
N GLU A 167 8.87 6.92 1.75
CA GLU A 167 8.66 8.36 1.63
C GLU A 167 9.79 8.98 0.82
N GLN A 168 9.52 10.15 0.24
CA GLN A 168 10.58 10.96 -0.33
C GLN A 168 11.40 11.56 0.82
N GLU A 169 12.72 11.42 0.77
CA GLU A 169 13.62 12.11 1.70
C GLU A 169 13.72 13.58 1.28
N SER A 170 12.75 14.40 1.68
CA SER A 170 12.74 15.84 1.44
C SER A 170 12.21 16.61 2.66
N ASN A 171 12.91 17.69 3.05
CA ASN A 171 12.50 18.57 4.16
C ASN A 171 11.54 19.67 3.68
N THR A 172 10.47 19.31 2.98
CA THR A 172 9.50 20.29 2.45
C THR A 172 8.44 20.73 3.46
N ASN A 173 8.32 20.03 4.60
CA ASN A 173 7.31 20.34 5.65
C ASN A 173 7.78 21.39 6.68
N ARG A 174 8.96 22.01 6.51
CA ARG A 174 9.36 23.17 7.30
C ARG A 174 9.28 24.43 6.43
N TYR A 175 8.46 25.38 6.86
CA TYR A 175 8.54 26.73 6.32
C TYR A 175 9.97 27.30 6.50
N PHE A 176 10.49 27.87 5.40
CA PHE A 176 11.69 28.72 5.23
C PHE A 176 13.10 28.08 5.15
N LEU A 177 13.55 27.74 3.94
CA LEU A 177 14.50 28.53 3.08
C LEU A 177 14.93 27.67 1.87
N PRO A 178 15.12 28.25 0.66
CA PRO A 178 15.50 27.48 -0.52
C PRO A 178 16.95 27.01 -0.38
N THR A 179 17.17 25.70 -0.33
CA THR A 179 18.51 25.14 -0.53
C THR A 179 18.62 24.71 -1.98
N ILE A 180 19.03 25.65 -2.83
CA ILE A 180 19.64 25.34 -4.12
C ILE A 180 21.12 25.11 -3.81
N LEU A 181 21.64 23.95 -4.19
CA LEU A 181 23.04 23.79 -4.61
C LEU A 181 23.03 23.28 -6.05
#